data_AF-A0ABD2ZEN0-F1
#
_entry.id   AF-A0ABD2ZEN0-F1
#
_cell.length_a   1.000
_cell.length_b   1.000
_cell.length_c   1.000
_cell.angle_alpha   90.00
_cell.angle_beta   90.00
_cell.angle_gamma   90.00
#
_symmetry.space_group_name_H-M   'P 1'
#
loop_
_entity.id
_entity.type
_entity.pdbx_description
1 polymer ?
#
loop_
_entity_poly.entity_id
_entity_poly.type
_entity_poly.pdbx_seq_one_letter_code
_entity_poly.pdbx_strand_id
1 'polypeptide(L)'
;MVNLEEARKLFDEVGNKNVICWNSMISGYLGNGRIEEGRALFDAMPVKNCVSWATMIEGYFKYGDVDEAKRLFVEAPEKSWLVYNVMLAGYAEKGIC
;
A
#
# COMPACT_ATOMS: atom_id res chain seq x y z
N MET A 1 5.50 -17.00 -7.92
CA MET A 1 6.52 -15.99 -7.56
C MET A 1 6.45 -14.93 -8.64
N VAL A 2 5.95 -13.74 -8.32
CA VAL A 2 5.87 -12.64 -9.30
C VAL A 2 7.31 -12.19 -9.58
N ASN A 3 7.70 -12.09 -10.86
CA ASN A 3 9.00 -11.55 -11.22
C ASN A 3 8.99 -10.03 -11.03
N LEU A 4 9.26 -9.60 -9.80
CA LEU A 4 9.13 -8.20 -9.38
C LEU A 4 10.11 -7.28 -10.13
N GLU A 5 11.26 -7.79 -10.54
CA GLU A 5 12.26 -7.03 -11.31
C GLU A 5 11.78 -6.75 -12.74
N GLU A 6 11.13 -7.72 -13.38
CA GLU A 6 10.53 -7.54 -14.71
C GLU A 6 9.30 -6.62 -14.64
N ALA A 7 8.44 -6.81 -13.63
CA ALA A 7 7.32 -5.91 -13.38
C ALA A 7 7.81 -4.47 -13.12
N ARG A 8 8.93 -4.31 -12.41
CA ARG A 8 9.53 -3.00 -12.16
C ARG A 8 10.03 -2.33 -13.44
N LYS A 9 10.72 -3.08 -14.31
CA LYS A 9 11.17 -2.55 -15.61
C LYS A 9 9.99 -2.05 -16.44
N LEU A 10 8.95 -2.87 -16.58
CA LEU A 10 7.74 -2.48 -17.30
C LEU A 10 7.07 -1.27 -16.67
N PHE A 11 6.99 -1.23 -15.34
CA PHE A 11 6.47 -0.07 -14.62
C PHE A 11 7.28 1.18 -14.98
N ASP A 12 8.61 1.14 -14.91
CA ASP A 12 9.47 2.29 -15.20
C ASP A 12 9.33 2.77 -16.66
N GLU A 13 9.18 1.85 -17.63
CA GLU A 13 8.97 2.15 -19.06
C GLU A 13 7.63 2.83 -19.39
N VAL A 14 6.59 2.61 -18.58
CA VAL A 14 5.28 3.25 -18.81
C VAL A 14 5.41 4.76 -18.61
N GLY A 15 5.30 5.55 -19.69
CA GLY A 15 5.46 7.00 -19.63
C GLY A 15 4.38 7.70 -18.79
N ASN A 16 3.11 7.32 -18.98
CA ASN A 16 1.98 7.87 -18.21
C ASN A 16 1.34 6.79 -17.32
N LYS A 17 1.89 6.64 -16.11
CA LYS A 17 1.42 5.66 -15.12
C LYS A 17 0.13 6.16 -14.48
N ASN A 18 -0.97 5.44 -14.67
CA ASN A 18 -2.20 5.71 -13.93
C ASN A 18 -2.14 5.12 -12.50
N VAL A 19 -3.11 5.48 -11.66
CA VAL A 19 -3.16 5.04 -10.25
C VAL A 19 -3.17 3.51 -10.10
N ILE A 20 -3.73 2.78 -11.07
CA ILE A 20 -3.74 1.32 -11.06
C ILE A 20 -2.31 0.78 -11.21
N CYS A 21 -1.52 1.30 -12.15
CA CYS A 21 -0.11 0.90 -12.34
C CYS A 21 0.70 1.06 -11.04
N TRP A 22 0.53 2.20 -10.36
CA TRP A 22 1.20 2.47 -9.08
C TRP A 22 0.76 1.47 -8.00
N ASN A 23 -0.55 1.31 -7.80
CA ASN A 23 -1.09 0.41 -6.78
C ASN A 23 -0.66 -1.05 -7.04
N SER A 24 -0.65 -1.51 -8.29
CA SER A 24 -0.18 -2.85 -8.65
C SER A 24 1.28 -3.07 -8.27
N MET A 25 2.15 -2.09 -8.54
CA MET A 25 3.58 -2.21 -8.21
C MET A 25 3.82 -2.16 -6.69
N ILE A 26 3.10 -1.29 -5.98
CA ILE A 26 3.14 -1.21 -4.51
C ILE A 26 2.69 -2.54 -3.89
N SER A 27 1.53 -3.07 -4.31
CA SER A 27 1.05 -4.39 -3.86
C SER A 27 2.05 -5.50 -4.17
N GLY A 28 2.75 -5.43 -5.31
CA GLY A 28 3.83 -6.35 -5.66
C GLY A 28 4.98 -6.32 -4.66
N TYR A 29 5.46 -5.13 -4.29
CA TYR A 29 6.49 -4.95 -3.27
C TYR A 29 6.04 -5.46 -1.89
N LEU A 30 4.86 -5.05 -1.44
CA LEU A 30 4.28 -5.49 -0.16
C LEU A 30 4.03 -7.00 -0.13
N GLY A 31 3.64 -7.60 -1.26
CA GLY A 31 3.48 -9.05 -1.37
C GLY A 31 4.77 -9.83 -1.13
N ASN A 32 5.92 -9.23 -1.43
CA ASN A 32 7.25 -9.82 -1.31
C ASN A 32 8.03 -9.38 -0.05
N GLY A 33 7.39 -8.69 0.90
CA GLY A 33 8.07 -8.22 2.13
C GLY A 33 8.99 -7.02 1.93
N ARG A 34 8.91 -6.37 0.76
CA ARG A 34 9.72 -5.21 0.38
C ARG A 34 8.98 -3.92 0.73
N ILE A 35 8.72 -3.72 2.03
CA ILE A 35 7.85 -2.65 2.52
C ILE A 35 8.41 -1.27 2.19
N GLU A 36 9.71 -1.09 2.36
CA GLU A 36 10.39 0.18 2.11
C GLU A 36 10.28 0.60 0.63
N GLU A 37 10.40 -0.34 -0.31
CA GLU A 37 10.21 -0.04 -1.73
C GLU A 37 8.74 0.25 -2.08
N GLY A 38 7.80 -0.47 -1.45
CA GLY A 38 6.37 -0.17 -1.56
C GLY A 38 6.05 1.23 -1.04
N ARG A 39 6.64 1.60 0.10
CA ARG A 39 6.50 2.92 0.72
C ARG A 39 7.10 4.02 -0.13
N ALA A 40 8.31 3.83 -0.65
CA ALA A 40 8.96 4.80 -1.52
C ALA A 40 8.14 5.07 -2.79
N LEU A 41 7.55 4.02 -3.39
CA LEU A 41 6.64 4.21 -4.52
C LEU A 41 5.36 4.93 -4.12
N PHE A 42 4.75 4.55 -3.00
CA PHE A 42 3.57 5.22 -2.48
C PHE A 42 3.83 6.72 -2.31
N ASP A 43 4.90 7.10 -1.63
CA ASP A 43 5.26 8.51 -1.42
C ASP A 43 5.46 9.24 -2.75
N ALA A 44 6.14 8.62 -3.72
CA ALA A 44 6.36 9.17 -5.05
C ALA A 44 5.10 9.27 -5.93
N MET A 45 3.98 8.63 -5.57
CA MET A 45 2.74 8.71 -6.34
C MET A 45 2.24 10.17 -6.41
N PRO A 46 2.02 10.72 -7.62
CA PRO A 46 1.53 12.09 -7.78
C PRO A 46 0.09 12.26 -7.31
N VAL A 47 -0.73 11.20 -7.47
CA VAL A 47 -2.13 11.15 -7.02
C VAL A 47 -2.36 9.84 -6.30
N LYS A 48 -2.86 9.91 -5.07
CA LYS A 48 -3.20 8.76 -4.22
C LYS A 48 -4.70 8.69 -4.06
N ASN A 49 -5.29 7.52 -4.27
CA ASN A 49 -6.72 7.29 -4.02
C ASN A 49 -6.92 6.39 -2.79
N CYS A 50 -8.17 6.12 -2.44
CA CYS A 50 -8.49 5.28 -1.29
C CYS A 50 -7.87 3.87 -1.36
N VAL A 51 -7.68 3.31 -2.55
CA VAL A 51 -7.00 2.03 -2.74
C VAL A 51 -5.51 2.16 -2.41
N SER A 52 -4.84 3.23 -2.87
CA SER A 52 -3.43 3.49 -2.55
C SER A 52 -3.18 3.52 -1.04
N TRP A 53 -4.03 4.23 -0.29
CA TRP A 53 -3.95 4.30 1.18
C TRP A 53 -4.25 2.95 1.82
N ALA A 54 -5.33 2.29 1.42
CA ALA A 54 -5.73 0.99 1.94
C ALA A 54 -4.63 -0.07 1.74
N THR A 55 -4.03 -0.12 0.55
CA THR A 55 -2.92 -1.05 0.23
C THR A 55 -1.72 -0.85 1.16
N MET A 56 -1.31 0.39 1.44
CA MET A 56 -0.18 0.63 2.34
C MET A 56 -0.50 0.31 3.80
N ILE A 57 -1.69 0.68 4.27
CA ILE A 57 -2.14 0.37 5.64
C ILE A 57 -2.19 -1.15 5.85
N GLU A 58 -2.76 -1.90 4.89
CA GLU A 58 -2.78 -3.36 4.92
C GLU A 58 -1.36 -3.95 4.95
N GLY A 59 -0.44 -3.40 4.14
CA GLY A 59 0.96 -3.77 4.16
C GLY A 59 1.60 -3.64 5.54
N TYR A 60 1.44 -2.49 6.19
CA TYR A 60 2.00 -2.27 7.52
C TYR A 60 1.39 -3.19 8.59
N PHE A 61 0.07 -3.41 8.56
CA PHE A 61 -0.55 -4.42 9.42
C PHE A 61 0.03 -5.81 9.18
N LYS A 62 0.11 -6.27 7.93
CA LYS A 62 0.64 -7.59 7.58
C LYS A 62 2.02 -7.83 8.20
N TYR A 63 2.90 -6.83 8.15
CA TYR A 63 4.25 -6.91 8.69
C TYR A 63 4.42 -6.46 10.15
N GLY A 64 3.32 -6.08 10.81
CA GLY A 64 3.29 -5.85 12.26
C GLY A 64 3.59 -4.42 12.71
N ASP A 65 3.74 -3.47 11.78
CA ASP A 65 3.94 -2.06 12.11
C ASP A 65 2.59 -1.34 12.23
N VAL A 66 1.92 -1.59 13.35
CA VAL A 66 0.56 -1.08 13.60
C VAL A 66 0.55 0.45 13.76
N ASP A 67 1.64 1.03 14.27
CA ASP A 67 1.72 2.47 14.51
C ASP A 67 1.82 3.24 13.19
N GLU A 68 2.58 2.71 12.23
CA GLU A 68 2.65 3.30 10.90
C GLU A 68 1.35 3.12 10.10
N ALA A 69 0.66 1.98 10.28
CA ALA A 69 -0.69 1.78 9.73
C ALA A 69 -1.68 2.85 10.25
N LYS A 70 -1.65 3.15 11.56
CA LYS A 70 -2.46 4.21 12.17
C LYS A 70 -2.08 5.59 11.65
N ARG A 71 -0.78 5.88 11.49
CA ARG A 71 -0.31 7.16 10.95
C ARG A 71 -0.88 7.42 9.56
N LEU A 72 -0.77 6.44 8.66
CA LEU A 72 -1.33 6.54 7.31
C LEU A 72 -2.85 6.67 7.31
N PHE A 73 -3.56 6.00 8.22
CA PHE A 73 -5.00 6.18 8.38
C PHE A 73 -5.37 7.63 8.72
N VAL A 74 -4.61 8.26 9.61
CA VAL A 74 -4.83 9.68 9.99
C VAL A 74 -4.54 10.60 8.81
N GLU A 75 -3.43 10.39 8.11
CA GLU A 75 -2.99 11.18 6.95
C GLU A 75 -3.90 11.04 5.73
N ALA A 76 -4.59 9.91 5.57
CA ALA A 76 -5.53 9.71 4.48
C ALA A 76 -6.57 10.85 4.48
N PRO A 77 -6.64 11.66 3.41
CA PRO A 77 -7.48 12.87 3.37
C PRO A 77 -8.97 12.50 3.44
N GLU A 78 -9.33 11.38 2.82
CA GLU A 78 -10.66 10.79 2.92
C GLU A 78 -10.56 9.35 3.44
N LYS A 79 -11.22 9.09 4.56
CA LYS A 79 -11.33 7.76 5.16
C LYS A 79 -12.55 7.09 4.55
N SER A 80 -12.37 6.48 3.38
CA SER A 80 -13.44 5.71 2.74
C SER A 80 -13.79 4.47 3.56
N TRP A 81 -14.94 3.86 3.28
CA TRP A 81 -15.34 2.59 3.91
C TRP A 81 -14.26 1.50 3.75
N LEU A 82 -13.52 1.52 2.64
CA LEU A 82 -12.41 0.58 2.39
C LEU A 82 -11.27 0.79 3.39
N VAL A 83 -10.89 2.05 3.64
CA VAL A 83 -9.83 2.39 4.60
C VAL A 83 -10.23 1.98 6.03
N TYR A 84 -11.50 2.19 6.41
CA TYR A 84 -12.03 1.69 7.69
C TYR A 84 -12.02 0.16 7.78
N ASN A 85 -12.43 -0.53 6.70
CA ASN A 85 -12.43 -1.99 6.67
C ASN A 85 -11.03 -2.56 6.88
N VAL A 86 -10.02 -1.99 6.22
CA VAL A 86 -8.62 -2.41 6.41
C VAL A 86 -8.14 -2.21 7.85
N MET A 87 -8.53 -1.11 8.51
CA MET A 87 -8.19 -0.91 9.93
C MET A 87 -8.85 -1.96 10.83
N LEU A 88 -10.14 -2.23 10.64
CA LEU A 88 -10.88 -3.21 11.44
C LEU A 88 -10.31 -4.63 11.25
N ALA A 89 -10.05 -5.01 10.01
CA ALA A 89 -9.43 -6.29 9.69
C ALA A 89 -8.03 -6.39 10.31
N GLY A 90 -7.19 -5.36 10.15
CA GLY A 90 -5.85 -5.33 10.71
C GLY A 90 -5.81 -5.46 12.23
N TYR A 91 -6.72 -4.79 12.94
CA TYR A 91 -6.84 -4.92 14.39
C TYR A 91 -7.29 -6.33 14.82
N ALA A 92 -8.30 -6.89 14.15
CA ALA A 92 -8.79 -8.23 14.42
C ALA A 92 -7.69 -9.29 14.20
N GLU A 93 -6.91 -9.18 13.12
CA GLU A 93 -5.80 -10.10 12.82
C GLU A 93 -4.66 -10.03 13.84
N LYS A 94 -4.39 -8.85 14.41
CA LYS A 94 -3.38 -8.67 15.44
C LYS A 94 -3.88 -8.95 16.86
N GLY A 95 -5.17 -9.26 17.02
CA GLY A 95 -5.78 -9.46 18.34
C GLY A 95 -5.79 -8.19 19.20
N ILE A 96 -5.74 -7.02 18.56
CA ILE A 96 -5.82 -5.71 19.22
C ILE A 96 -7.29 -5.30 19.18
N CYS A 97 -8.09 -5.86 20.08
CA CYS A 97 -9.51 -5.58 20.23
C CYS A 97 -9.75 -4.61 21.39
#